data_AF-A0A929HN49-F1
#
_entry.id   AF-A0A929HN49-F1
#
_cell.length_a   1.000
_cell.length_b   1.000
_cell.length_c   1.000
_cell.angle_alpha   90.00
_cell.angle_beta   90.00
_cell.angle_gamma   90.00
#
_symmetry.space_group_name_H-M   'P 1'
#
loop_
_entity.id
_entity.type
_entity.pdbx_description
1 polymer ?
#
loop_
_entity_poly.entity_id
_entity_poly.type
_entity_poly.pdbx_seq_one_letter_code
_entity_poly.pdbx_strand_id
1 'polypeptide(L)' 'MAEATHIATGRRKCSVARVRLLDGSGNISVNKRTFEEFFPRETLRN' A
#
# COMPACT_ATOMS: atom_id res chain seq x y z
N MET A 1 -3.76 -2.68 -23.79
CA MET A 1 -2.54 -3.31 -23.24
C MET A 1 -2.83 -3.59 -21.78
N ALA A 2 -2.69 -4.84 -21.31
CA ALA A 2 -2.96 -5.17 -19.92
C ALA A 2 -1.80 -4.62 -19.07
N GLU A 3 -2.03 -3.55 -18.34
CA GLU A 3 -1.05 -3.02 -17.37
C GLU A 3 -0.72 -4.13 -16.38
N ALA A 4 0.58 -4.43 -16.23
CA ALA A 4 1.06 -5.49 -15.38
C ALA A 4 0.69 -5.16 -13.92
N THR A 5 -0.38 -5.77 -13.42
CA THR A 5 -0.77 -5.60 -12.02
C THR A 5 0.01 -6.60 -11.19
N HIS A 6 1.01 -6.14 -10.45
CA HIS A 6 1.76 -7.00 -9.53
C HIS A 6 0.99 -7.14 -8.21
N ILE A 7 0.71 -8.38 -7.81
CA ILE A 7 0.03 -8.69 -6.55
C ILE A 7 1.07 -9.20 -5.56
N ALA A 8 1.15 -8.54 -4.40
CA ALA A 8 2.03 -8.93 -3.32
C ALA A 8 1.24 -9.05 -2.01
N THR A 9 1.74 -9.90 -1.10
CA THR A 9 1.18 -10.03 0.25
C THR A 9 2.29 -9.80 1.27
N GLY A 10 2.09 -8.83 2.17
CA GLY A 10 3.01 -8.54 3.27
C GLY A 10 2.45 -9.05 4.60
N ARG A 11 3.32 -9.55 5.49
CA ARG A 11 2.94 -9.98 6.84
C ARG A 11 3.94 -9.44 7.87
N ARG A 12 3.46 -8.88 8.98
CA ARG A 12 4.30 -8.47 10.12
C ARG A 12 3.52 -8.72 11.42
N LYS A 13 4.10 -9.48 12.35
CA LYS A 13 3.42 -9.93 13.59
C LYS A 13 2.07 -10.58 13.23
N CYS A 14 0.96 -10.06 13.76
CA CYS A 14 -0.40 -10.54 13.49
C CYS A 14 -1.09 -9.78 12.33
N SER A 15 -0.40 -8.86 11.65
CA SER A 15 -0.98 -8.02 10.59
C SER A 15 -0.65 -8.57 9.20
N VAL A 16 -1.66 -8.62 8.32
CA VAL A 16 -1.54 -9.07 6.93
C VAL A 16 -2.04 -7.97 6.00
N ALA A 17 -1.27 -7.63 4.97
CA ALA A 17 -1.61 -6.64 3.96
C ALA A 17 -1.58 -7.27 2.56
N ARG A 18 -2.62 -7.01 1.76
CA ARG A 18 -2.65 -7.35 0.33
C ARG A 18 -2.41 -6.08 -0.47
N VAL A 19 -1.36 -6.09 -1.28
CA VAL A 19 -0.92 -4.94 -2.07
C VAL A 19 -1.12 -5.25 -3.55
N ARG A 20 -1.64 -4.26 -4.27
CA ARG A 20 -1.67 -4.25 -5.73
C ARG A 20 -0.78 -3.10 -6.18
N LEU A 21 0.24 -3.42 -6.95
CA LEU A 21 1.13 -2.48 -7.60
C LEU A 21 0.68 -2.34 -9.05
N LEU A 22 0.52 -1.10 -9.46
CA LEU A 22 0.15 -0.69 -10.82
C LEU A 22 1.20 0.32 -11.25
N ASP A 23 1.61 0.28 -12.50
CA ASP A 23 2.53 1.26 -13.07
C ASP A 23 1.79 2.62 -13.15
N GLY A 24 2.30 3.66 -12.49
CA GLY A 24 1.58 4.93 -12.38
C GLY A 24 2.27 6.02 -11.58
N SER A 25 1.51 7.04 -11.18
CA SER A 25 1.98 8.31 -10.59
C SER A 25 2.45 8.24 -9.13
N GLY A 26 2.68 7.04 -8.58
CA GLY A 26 3.15 6.87 -7.20
C GLY A 26 2.10 7.17 -6.12
N ASN A 27 0.80 7.19 -6.46
CA ASN A 27 -0.26 7.39 -5.48
C ASN A 27 -0.47 6.12 -4.63
N ILE A 28 -0.32 6.26 -3.30
CA ILE A 28 -0.51 5.18 -2.33
C ILE A 28 -1.79 5.42 -1.54
N SER A 29 -2.76 4.52 -1.73
CA SER A 29 -4.01 4.49 -0.95
C SER A 29 -4.10 3.21 -0.13
N VAL A 30 -4.51 3.32 1.13
CA VAL A 30 -4.69 2.18 2.04
C VAL A 30 -6.13 2.20 2.56
N ASN A 31 -6.90 1.16 2.29
CA ASN A 31 -8.30 1.04 2.72
C ASN A 31 -9.17 2.28 2.41
N LYS A 32 -9.01 2.86 1.21
CA LYS A 32 -9.69 4.10 0.74
C LYS A 32 -9.28 5.39 1.46
N ARG A 33 -8.23 5.34 2.30
CA ARG A 33 -7.62 6.52 2.93
C ARG A 33 -6.28 6.83 2.27
N THR A 34 -5.84 8.08 2.34
CA THR A 34 -4.51 8.47 1.89
C THR A 34 -3.46 7.92 2.85
N PHE A 35 -2.23 7.76 2.36
CA PHE A 35 -1.11 7.28 3.15
C PHE A 35 -0.89 8.09 4.44
N GLU A 36 -1.03 9.42 4.36
CA GLU A 36 -0.82 10.33 5.48
C GLU A 36 -1.87 10.19 6.59
N GLU A 37 -3.13 9.96 6.20
CA GLU A 37 -4.25 9.78 7.14
C GLU A 37 -4.20 8.40 7.80
N PHE A 38 -3.81 7.36 7.05
CA PHE A 38 -3.73 6.00 7.58
C PHE A 38 -2.51 5.81 8.50
N PHE A 39 -1.38 6.45 8.21
CA PHE A 39 -0.17 6.44 9.03
C PHE A 39 0.15 7.85 9.57
N PRO A 40 -0.52 8.28 10.66
CA PRO A 40 -0.35 9.63 11.21
C PRO A 40 0.99 9.83 11.93
N ARG A 41 1.65 8.76 12.38
CA ARG A 41 2.96 8.84 13.04
C ARG A 41 4.07 8.62 12.01
N GLU A 42 5.10 9.47 12.04
CA GLU A 42 6.26 9.32 11.14
C GLU A 42 6.96 7.97 11.30
N THR A 43 6.99 7.41 12.51
CA THR A 43 7.58 6.09 12.81
C THR A 43 6.86 4.90 12.17
N LEU A 44 5.70 5.14 11.55
CA LEU A 44 4.93 4.14 10.83
C LEU A 44 5.04 4.31 9.29
N ARG A 45 5.75 5.33 8.80
CA ARG A 45 5.86 5.65 7.35
C ARG A 45 7.12 5.07 6.69
N ASN A 46 7.96 4.42 7.47
CA ASN A 46 9.28 3.87 7.10
C ASN A 46 9.24 2.38 6.75
#